data_AF-A0A6S6Y4W9-F1
#
_entry.id   AF-A0A6S6Y4W9-F1
#
_cell.length_a   1.000
_cell.length_b   1.000
_cell.length_c   1.000
_cell.angle_alpha   90.00
_cell.angle_beta   90.00
_cell.angle_gamma   90.00
#
_symmetry.space_group_name_H-M   'P 1'
#
loop_
_entity.id
_entity.type
_entity.pdbx_description
1 polymer ?
#
loop_
_entity_poly.entity_id
_entity_poly.type
_entity_poly.pdbx_seq_one_letter_code
_entity_poly.pdbx_strand_id
1 'polypeptide(L)'
;MEESITCEVCHGPGLTQAVVRDVCKGCHGQPLGETEPEPSAIMQSTPLEFERSVAKRDGQTCPDCHMPKQGGMSFHGSKSSRVAPESYKGVVRVENIERRSSQIVVTVKNNVTGHWLPTGAATNVIFLEVVGYDAKGQVAYQNEHRFEKSVFSFRKMPMAVTGDTRLKDNEKREVTFDVPMSVVRISATLTIKPRLLSGEAVEFVIDHRDTAIGLAG
;
A
#
# COMPACT_ATOMS: atom_id res chain seq x y z
N MET A 1 -15.38 -0.77 37.68
CA MET A 1 -14.18 -0.64 36.83
C MET A 1 -13.96 -2.03 36.26
N GLU A 2 -14.25 -2.24 34.97
CA GLU A 2 -13.88 -3.50 34.30
C GLU A 2 -12.36 -3.49 34.15
N GLU A 3 -11.68 -4.47 34.76
CA GLU A 3 -10.26 -4.71 34.49
C GLU A 3 -10.10 -5.00 33.00
N SER A 4 -9.47 -4.08 32.27
CA SER A 4 -9.14 -4.30 30.87
C SER A 4 -8.23 -5.52 30.76
N ILE A 5 -8.72 -6.59 30.15
CA ILE A 5 -7.94 -7.79 29.84
C ILE A 5 -6.80 -7.36 28.91
N THR A 6 -5.57 -7.37 29.43
CA THR A 6 -4.36 -7.11 28.63
C THR A 6 -3.83 -8.41 28.05
N CYS A 7 -2.97 -8.33 27.03
CA CYS A 7 -2.33 -9.52 26.46
C CYS A 7 -1.53 -10.31 27.53
N GLU A 8 -1.09 -9.66 28.61
CA GLU A 8 -0.35 -10.31 29.72
C GLU A 8 -1.21 -11.28 30.53
N VAL A 9 -2.54 -11.06 30.58
CA VAL A 9 -3.48 -11.91 31.30
C VAL A 9 -3.49 -13.34 30.71
N CYS A 10 -3.30 -13.47 29.40
CA CYS A 10 -3.33 -14.77 28.71
C CYS A 10 -1.94 -15.25 28.26
N HIS A 11 -1.00 -14.34 28.01
CA HIS A 11 0.32 -14.66 27.46
C HIS A 11 1.48 -14.52 28.46
N GLY A 12 1.18 -14.12 29.70
CA GLY A 12 2.18 -13.88 30.74
C GLY A 12 2.83 -12.48 30.65
N PRO A 13 3.39 -12.00 31.76
CA PRO A 13 4.06 -10.69 31.82
C PRO A 13 5.29 -10.64 30.91
N GLY A 14 5.46 -9.54 30.17
CA GLY A 14 6.61 -9.33 29.27
C GLY A 14 6.48 -9.91 27.86
N LEU A 15 5.40 -10.64 27.53
CA LEU A 15 5.20 -11.24 26.21
C LEU A 15 4.64 -10.28 25.15
N THR A 16 4.31 -9.03 25.50
CA THR A 16 3.29 -8.26 24.78
C THR A 16 3.81 -7.31 23.71
N GLN A 17 5.07 -6.88 23.77
CA GLN A 17 5.65 -5.97 22.78
C GLN A 17 6.83 -6.58 22.01
N ALA A 18 7.76 -7.24 22.68
CA ALA A 18 8.93 -7.83 22.02
C ALA A 18 8.56 -9.14 21.30
N VAL A 19 7.83 -10.04 21.96
CA VAL A 19 7.50 -11.37 21.41
C VAL A 19 6.48 -11.27 20.27
N VAL A 20 5.49 -10.37 20.34
CA VAL A 20 4.51 -10.22 19.26
C VAL A 20 5.15 -9.66 17.98
N ARG A 21 6.09 -8.73 18.11
CA ARG A 21 6.90 -8.25 16.97
C ARG A 21 7.69 -9.41 16.34
N ASP A 22 8.34 -10.22 17.17
CA ASP A 22 9.23 -11.29 16.69
C ASP A 22 8.44 -12.46 16.07
N VAL A 23 7.20 -12.70 16.51
CA VAL A 23 6.25 -13.65 15.87
C VAL A 23 5.92 -13.22 14.44
N CYS A 24 5.62 -11.95 14.20
CA CYS A 24 5.32 -11.47 12.85
C CYS A 24 6.53 -11.59 11.92
N LYS A 25 7.72 -11.25 12.42
CA LYS A 25 8.98 -11.30 11.64
C LYS A 25 9.35 -12.72 11.21
N GLY A 26 9.09 -13.73 12.04
CA GLY A 26 9.41 -15.12 11.72
C GLY A 26 8.73 -15.66 10.46
N CYS A 27 7.57 -15.11 10.09
CA CYS A 27 6.84 -15.51 8.88
C CYS A 27 6.82 -14.43 7.78
N HIS A 28 6.84 -13.14 8.15
CA HIS A 28 6.74 -12.04 7.19
C HIS A 28 8.09 -11.47 6.75
N GLY A 29 9.19 -11.87 7.41
CA GLY A 29 10.55 -11.56 6.98
C GLY A 29 11.20 -12.78 6.34
N GLN A 30 11.88 -12.59 5.22
CA GLN A 30 12.84 -13.61 4.79
C GLN A 30 14.01 -13.63 5.78
N PRO A 31 14.56 -14.80 6.15
CA PRO A 31 15.78 -14.87 6.94
C PRO A 31 16.88 -14.14 6.17
N LEU A 32 17.41 -13.09 6.79
CA LEU A 32 18.52 -12.32 6.24
C LEU A 32 19.82 -13.04 6.61
N GLY A 33 20.75 -13.10 5.66
CA GLY A 33 22.14 -13.43 5.98
C GLY A 33 22.78 -12.32 6.83
N GLU A 34 24.08 -12.40 7.05
CA GLU A 34 24.84 -11.47 7.92
C GLU A 34 24.80 -10.00 7.47
N THR A 35 24.34 -9.72 6.24
CA THR A 35 24.12 -8.36 5.73
C THR A 35 22.62 -8.10 5.56
N GLU A 36 22.12 -7.05 6.23
CA GLU A 36 20.75 -6.54 6.09
C GLU A 36 20.59 -5.91 4.69
N PRO A 37 19.87 -6.54 3.73
CA PRO A 37 19.73 -6.00 2.39
C PRO A 37 18.73 -4.83 2.37
N GLU A 38 18.79 -4.01 1.32
CA GLU A 38 17.75 -3.02 1.08
C GLU A 38 16.37 -3.70 0.92
N PRO A 39 15.27 -3.17 1.53
CA PRO A 39 13.94 -3.76 1.44
C PRO A 39 13.45 -3.98 0.00
N SER A 40 13.90 -3.12 -0.92
CA SER A 40 13.60 -3.23 -2.35
C SER A 40 14.23 -4.45 -3.01
N ALA A 41 15.27 -5.07 -2.43
CA ALA A 41 15.98 -6.20 -3.02
C ALA A 41 15.37 -7.58 -2.67
N ILE A 42 14.37 -7.61 -1.79
CA ILE A 42 13.87 -8.84 -1.15
C ILE A 42 12.41 -9.09 -1.55
N MET A 43 12.01 -10.35 -1.75
CA MET A 43 10.64 -10.66 -2.19
C MET A 43 9.59 -10.37 -1.11
N GLN A 44 9.90 -10.64 0.15
CA GLN A 44 9.08 -10.28 1.30
C GLN A 44 9.91 -9.49 2.31
N SER A 45 9.66 -8.18 2.34
CA SER A 45 10.45 -7.19 3.07
C SER A 45 9.66 -6.43 4.13
N THR A 46 8.44 -6.86 4.45
CA THR A 46 7.54 -6.11 5.35
C THR A 46 8.19 -5.75 6.69
N PRO A 47 8.92 -6.66 7.38
CA PRO A 47 9.66 -6.30 8.59
C PRO A 47 10.73 -5.24 8.39
N LEU A 48 11.47 -5.27 7.28
CA LEU A 48 12.53 -4.30 7.02
C LEU A 48 11.98 -2.93 6.62
N GLU A 49 10.89 -2.92 5.86
CA GLU A 49 10.11 -1.72 5.59
C GLU A 49 9.66 -1.10 6.93
N PHE A 50 9.17 -1.92 7.85
CA PHE A 50 8.75 -1.48 9.17
C PHE A 50 9.90 -0.96 10.04
N GLU A 51 11.03 -1.65 10.10
CA GLU A 51 12.19 -1.20 10.90
C GLU A 51 12.71 0.18 10.47
N ARG A 52 12.44 0.60 9.22
CA ARG A 52 12.84 1.90 8.67
C ARG A 52 11.70 2.93 8.69
N SER A 53 10.53 2.56 9.18
CA SER A 53 9.30 3.33 9.05
C SER A 53 9.13 4.45 10.07
N VAL A 54 8.18 5.37 9.83
CA VAL A 54 7.71 6.35 10.83
C VAL A 54 7.15 5.65 12.07
N ALA A 55 6.31 4.62 11.91
CA ALA A 55 5.64 3.93 13.01
C ALA A 55 6.64 3.32 13.99
N LYS A 56 7.72 2.71 13.48
CA LYS A 56 8.80 2.18 14.31
C LYS A 56 9.50 3.25 15.12
N ARG A 57 9.79 4.41 14.51
CA ARG A 57 10.41 5.55 15.19
C ARG A 57 9.52 6.11 16.30
N ASP A 58 8.21 6.06 16.09
CA ASP A 58 7.20 6.49 17.06
C ASP A 58 6.88 5.43 18.13
N GLY A 59 7.62 4.31 18.17
CA GLY A 59 7.44 3.25 19.16
C GLY A 59 6.19 2.40 18.95
N GLN A 60 5.53 2.51 17.80
CA GLN A 60 4.40 1.65 17.44
C GLN A 60 4.91 0.25 17.09
N THR A 61 3.98 -0.71 17.09
CA THR A 61 4.18 -2.12 16.77
C THR A 61 3.13 -2.60 15.76
N CYS A 62 3.35 -3.75 15.13
CA CYS A 62 2.40 -4.29 14.16
C CYS A 62 0.98 -4.48 14.74
N PRO A 63 0.81 -5.01 15.98
CA PRO A 63 -0.50 -5.14 16.63
C PRO A 63 -1.25 -3.83 16.83
N ASP A 64 -0.54 -2.72 17.06
CA ASP A 64 -1.20 -1.42 17.30
C ASP A 64 -2.10 -1.01 16.12
N CYS A 65 -1.73 -1.39 14.89
CA CYS A 65 -2.54 -1.17 13.69
C CYS A 65 -3.37 -2.39 13.27
N HIS A 66 -2.80 -3.61 13.31
CA HIS A 66 -3.43 -4.80 12.72
C HIS A 66 -4.30 -5.61 13.69
N MET A 67 -4.14 -5.40 15.00
CA MET A 67 -4.87 -6.07 16.09
C MET A 67 -5.47 -5.04 17.06
N PRO A 68 -6.22 -4.03 16.57
CA PRO A 68 -6.71 -2.96 17.43
C PRO A 68 -7.68 -3.53 18.47
N LYS A 69 -7.79 -2.85 19.62
CA LYS A 69 -8.74 -3.25 20.66
C LYS A 69 -10.18 -3.18 20.15
N GLN A 70 -10.94 -4.24 20.36
CA GLN A 70 -12.39 -4.33 20.11
C GLN A 70 -13.07 -4.77 21.42
N GLY A 71 -13.98 -3.95 21.94
CA GLY A 71 -14.65 -4.23 23.21
C GLY A 71 -13.67 -4.36 24.40
N GLY A 72 -12.55 -3.64 24.39
CA GLY A 72 -11.54 -3.67 25.46
C GLY A 72 -10.46 -4.74 25.32
N MET A 73 -10.61 -5.72 24.42
CA MET A 73 -9.64 -6.79 24.15
C MET A 73 -8.96 -6.60 22.80
N SER A 74 -7.69 -7.00 22.65
CA SER A 74 -7.02 -7.00 21.35
C SER A 74 -7.70 -7.95 20.37
N PHE A 75 -8.05 -7.47 19.18
CA PHE A 75 -8.58 -8.30 18.11
C PHE A 75 -7.49 -9.26 17.60
N HIS A 76 -7.75 -10.56 17.62
CA HIS A 76 -6.77 -11.58 17.18
C HIS A 76 -6.89 -11.98 15.71
N GLY A 77 -7.83 -11.39 14.96
CA GLY A 77 -7.78 -11.46 13.50
C GLY A 77 -6.78 -10.43 12.96
N SER A 78 -6.17 -10.71 11.80
CA SER A 78 -5.36 -9.72 11.09
C SER A 78 -6.18 -9.05 9.99
N LYS A 79 -6.29 -7.73 10.05
CA LYS A 79 -6.81 -6.95 8.91
C LYS A 79 -5.72 -6.90 7.85
N SER A 80 -5.97 -7.55 6.71
CA SER A 80 -5.10 -7.56 5.54
C SER A 80 -5.92 -7.42 4.26
N SER A 81 -5.29 -7.08 3.13
CA SER A 81 -5.97 -6.98 1.84
C SER A 81 -6.75 -8.23 1.42
N ARG A 82 -6.40 -9.41 1.96
CA ARG A 82 -7.07 -10.68 1.60
C ARG A 82 -8.29 -11.01 2.46
N VAL A 83 -8.39 -10.40 3.64
CA VAL A 83 -9.44 -10.68 4.63
C VAL A 83 -10.38 -9.50 4.76
N ALA A 84 -9.83 -8.28 4.67
CA ALA A 84 -10.52 -7.02 4.84
C ALA A 84 -9.99 -6.01 3.79
N PRO A 85 -10.18 -6.25 2.47
CA PRO A 85 -9.70 -5.37 1.40
C PRO A 85 -10.18 -3.93 1.55
N GLU A 86 -11.35 -3.71 2.16
CA GLU A 86 -11.86 -2.39 2.52
C GLU A 86 -10.96 -1.63 3.50
N SER A 87 -10.04 -2.31 4.20
CA SER A 87 -9.03 -1.66 5.05
C SER A 87 -8.07 -0.78 4.25
N TYR A 88 -8.02 -0.90 2.93
CA TYR A 88 -7.25 0.00 2.07
C TYR A 88 -7.98 1.31 1.78
N LYS A 89 -9.30 1.39 1.97
CA LYS A 89 -10.07 2.60 1.66
C LYS A 89 -9.56 3.79 2.46
N GLY A 90 -9.20 4.85 1.75
CA GLY A 90 -8.65 6.06 2.34
C GLY A 90 -7.25 5.90 2.97
N VAL A 91 -6.61 4.73 2.86
CA VAL A 91 -5.24 4.51 3.30
C VAL A 91 -4.24 4.94 2.22
N VAL A 92 -4.57 4.67 0.94
CA VAL A 92 -3.93 5.31 -0.20
C VAL A 92 -4.96 6.22 -0.87
N ARG A 93 -4.57 7.45 -1.22
CA ARG A 93 -5.50 8.44 -1.78
C ARG A 93 -4.91 9.21 -2.95
N VAL A 94 -5.78 9.66 -3.85
CA VAL A 94 -5.49 10.72 -4.81
C VAL A 94 -5.69 12.07 -4.13
N GLU A 95 -4.60 12.69 -3.67
CA GLU A 95 -4.65 13.97 -2.97
C GLU A 95 -4.91 15.15 -3.90
N ASN A 96 -4.34 15.13 -5.11
CA ASN A 96 -4.45 16.21 -6.09
C ASN A 96 -4.41 15.69 -7.52
N ILE A 97 -5.06 16.42 -8.42
CA ILE A 97 -4.96 16.25 -9.88
C ILE A 97 -4.82 17.64 -10.47
N GLU A 98 -3.76 17.89 -11.21
CA GLU A 98 -3.51 19.20 -11.81
C GLU A 98 -2.93 19.11 -13.22
N ARG A 99 -3.16 20.15 -14.02
CA ARG A 99 -2.57 20.30 -15.34
C ARG A 99 -1.33 21.16 -15.28
N ARG A 100 -0.23 20.64 -15.81
CA ARG A 100 1.02 21.35 -16.05
C ARG A 100 1.29 21.31 -17.56
N SER A 101 0.84 22.33 -18.30
CA SER A 101 0.96 22.39 -19.77
C SER A 101 0.26 21.21 -20.48
N SER A 102 1.01 20.38 -21.22
CA SER A 102 0.53 19.17 -21.90
C SER A 102 0.44 17.94 -21.00
N GLN A 103 0.69 18.10 -19.70
CA GLN A 103 0.73 16.99 -18.74
C GLN A 103 -0.34 17.13 -17.66
N ILE A 104 -0.83 15.98 -17.19
CA ILE A 104 -1.57 15.87 -15.94
C ILE A 104 -0.65 15.25 -14.89
N VAL A 105 -0.61 15.87 -13.71
CA VAL A 105 0.08 15.36 -12.54
C VAL A 105 -0.96 14.89 -11.53
N VAL A 106 -0.89 13.61 -11.18
CA VAL A 106 -1.72 13.00 -10.14
C VAL A 106 -0.85 12.78 -8.92
N THR A 107 -1.20 13.42 -7.80
CA THR A 107 -0.49 13.23 -6.52
C THR A 107 -1.17 12.12 -5.73
N VAL A 108 -0.44 11.03 -5.48
CA VAL A 108 -0.89 9.89 -4.69
C VAL A 108 -0.21 9.91 -3.32
N LYS A 109 -0.98 9.72 -2.26
CA LYS A 109 -0.52 9.66 -0.87
C LYS A 109 -0.70 8.27 -0.30
N ASN A 110 0.36 7.71 0.27
CA ASN A 110 0.28 6.60 1.21
C ASN A 110 0.20 7.16 2.65
N ASN A 111 -0.88 6.87 3.37
CA ASN A 111 -1.06 7.27 4.77
C ASN A 111 -0.58 6.20 5.77
N VAL A 112 -0.15 5.01 5.32
CA VAL A 112 0.46 4.01 6.20
C VAL A 112 1.82 4.50 6.65
N THR A 113 2.06 4.48 7.95
CA THR A 113 3.33 4.87 8.57
C THR A 113 4.24 3.70 8.88
N GLY A 114 3.77 2.46 8.73
CA GLY A 114 4.49 1.26 9.17
C GLY A 114 5.13 0.41 8.08
N HIS A 115 4.76 0.54 6.81
CA HIS A 115 5.37 -0.23 5.73
C HIS A 115 5.01 0.37 4.37
N TRP A 116 5.63 -0.15 3.31
CA TRP A 116 5.34 0.29 1.94
C TRP A 116 4.00 -0.27 1.47
N LEU A 117 3.42 0.29 0.42
CA LEU A 117 2.17 -0.19 -0.16
C LEU A 117 2.26 -0.47 -1.67
N PRO A 118 1.79 -1.66 -2.12
CA PRO A 118 1.37 -2.79 -1.28
C PRO A 118 2.56 -3.59 -0.71
N THR A 119 2.57 -3.90 0.60
CA THR A 119 3.60 -4.77 1.21
C THR A 119 3.29 -6.26 1.01
N GLY A 120 4.20 -7.14 1.45
CA GLY A 120 4.03 -8.59 1.43
C GLY A 120 4.58 -9.23 0.17
N ALA A 121 3.78 -10.07 -0.49
CA ALA A 121 4.20 -10.77 -1.70
C ALA A 121 4.45 -9.79 -2.86
N ALA A 122 5.50 -10.04 -3.66
CA ALA A 122 5.84 -9.23 -4.83
C ALA A 122 4.73 -9.17 -5.90
N THR A 123 3.78 -10.11 -5.87
CA THR A 123 2.61 -10.11 -6.78
C THR A 123 1.54 -9.09 -6.40
N ASN A 124 1.65 -8.42 -5.24
CA ASN A 124 0.69 -7.40 -4.86
C ASN A 124 0.94 -6.12 -5.67
N VAL A 125 -0.13 -5.55 -6.22
CA VAL A 125 -0.07 -4.36 -7.08
C VAL A 125 -1.21 -3.41 -6.72
N ILE A 126 -0.90 -2.11 -6.62
CA ILE A 126 -1.90 -1.05 -6.66
C ILE A 126 -1.87 -0.42 -8.04
N PHE A 127 -3.03 -0.28 -8.64
CA PHE A 127 -3.22 0.32 -9.96
C PHE A 127 -3.76 1.73 -9.79
N LEU A 128 -3.20 2.67 -10.54
CA LEU A 128 -3.74 4.01 -10.75
C LEU A 128 -4.21 4.10 -12.19
N GLU A 129 -5.51 4.01 -12.41
CA GLU A 129 -6.11 4.25 -13.71
C GLU A 129 -6.44 5.74 -13.85
N VAL A 130 -6.07 6.34 -14.98
CA VAL A 130 -6.34 7.74 -15.31
C VAL A 130 -7.09 7.81 -16.63
N VAL A 131 -8.34 8.29 -16.58
CA VAL A 131 -9.22 8.47 -17.74
C VAL A 131 -9.47 9.96 -17.95
N GLY A 132 -9.19 10.44 -19.16
CA GLY A 132 -9.43 11.83 -19.57
C GLY A 132 -10.59 11.95 -20.53
N TYR A 133 -11.45 12.93 -20.27
CA TYR A 133 -12.65 13.21 -21.07
C TYR A 133 -12.57 14.57 -21.76
N ASP A 134 -13.08 14.63 -22.97
CA ASP A 134 -13.24 15.87 -23.73
C ASP A 134 -14.47 16.68 -23.27
N ALA A 135 -14.68 17.85 -23.88
CA ALA A 135 -15.81 18.72 -23.58
C ALA A 135 -17.19 18.13 -23.92
N LYS A 136 -17.24 17.06 -24.71
CA LYS A 136 -18.46 16.31 -25.03
C LYS A 136 -18.69 15.13 -24.08
N GLY A 137 -17.78 14.94 -23.11
CA GLY A 137 -17.81 13.82 -22.17
C GLY A 137 -17.32 12.49 -22.75
N GLN A 138 -16.67 12.50 -23.93
CA GLN A 138 -16.11 11.30 -24.55
C GLN A 138 -14.70 11.03 -24.03
N VAL A 139 -14.32 9.76 -23.92
CA VAL A 139 -12.95 9.37 -23.52
C VAL A 139 -11.98 9.79 -24.63
N ALA A 140 -11.06 10.69 -24.29
CA ALA A 140 -10.00 11.17 -25.17
C ALA A 140 -8.61 10.70 -24.71
N TYR A 141 -8.51 10.12 -23.51
CA TYR A 141 -7.28 9.56 -22.94
C TYR A 141 -7.59 8.45 -21.94
N GLN A 142 -6.76 7.42 -21.91
CA GLN A 142 -6.78 6.40 -20.86
C GLN A 142 -5.38 5.81 -20.69
N ASN A 143 -4.91 5.72 -19.45
CA ASN A 143 -3.63 5.08 -19.13
C ASN A 143 -3.64 4.53 -17.69
N GLU A 144 -2.67 3.67 -17.38
CA GLU A 144 -2.54 3.03 -16.08
C GLU A 144 -1.10 3.14 -15.57
N HIS A 145 -0.94 3.43 -14.28
CA HIS A 145 0.32 3.32 -13.57
C HIS A 145 0.25 2.24 -12.49
N ARG A 146 1.34 1.48 -12.31
CA ARG A 146 1.41 0.34 -11.40
C ARG A 146 2.44 0.61 -10.29
N PHE A 147 1.97 0.57 -9.04
CA PHE A 147 2.82 0.57 -7.85
C PHE A 147 3.05 -0.90 -7.44
N GLU A 148 4.21 -1.44 -7.81
CA GLU A 148 4.51 -2.87 -7.66
C GLU A 148 5.99 -3.13 -7.36
N LYS A 149 6.27 -4.36 -6.92
CA LYS A 149 7.62 -4.91 -6.87
C LYS A 149 7.81 -5.84 -8.06
N SER A 150 8.61 -5.40 -9.03
CA SER A 150 8.91 -6.16 -10.24
C SER A 150 9.93 -7.24 -9.94
N VAL A 151 9.58 -8.49 -10.24
CA VAL A 151 10.47 -9.65 -10.13
C VAL A 151 10.66 -10.26 -11.51
N PHE A 152 11.91 -10.50 -11.92
CA PHE A 152 12.16 -11.19 -13.17
C PHE A 152 12.16 -12.70 -12.94
N SER A 153 11.30 -13.40 -13.68
CA SER A 153 11.31 -14.86 -13.78
C SER A 153 11.33 -15.19 -15.26
N PHE A 154 12.34 -15.97 -15.70
CA PHE A 154 12.17 -16.97 -16.77
C PHE A 154 13.44 -17.83 -16.98
N ARG A 155 14.65 -17.44 -16.55
CA ARG A 155 15.89 -18.24 -16.79
C ARG A 155 17.04 -18.15 -15.76
N LYS A 156 16.90 -17.44 -14.65
CA LYS A 156 17.91 -17.42 -13.57
C LYS A 156 17.24 -17.73 -12.23
N MET A 157 17.71 -18.81 -11.60
CA MET A 157 17.53 -19.05 -10.17
C MET A 157 18.72 -18.41 -9.44
N PRO A 158 18.50 -17.65 -8.36
CA PRO A 158 17.21 -17.34 -7.74
C PRO A 158 16.45 -16.18 -8.41
N MET A 159 15.13 -16.11 -8.17
CA MET A 159 14.31 -14.93 -8.49
C MET A 159 14.92 -13.69 -7.86
N ALA A 160 15.01 -12.59 -8.62
CA ALA A 160 15.55 -11.33 -8.16
C ALA A 160 14.55 -10.20 -8.41
N VAL A 161 14.51 -9.24 -7.48
CA VAL A 161 13.76 -8.00 -7.67
C VAL A 161 14.52 -7.14 -8.68
N THR A 162 13.84 -6.68 -9.72
CA THR A 162 14.40 -5.83 -10.79
C THR A 162 13.90 -4.39 -10.71
N GLY A 163 12.88 -4.12 -9.91
CA GLY A 163 12.37 -2.78 -9.66
C GLY A 163 11.36 -2.76 -8.52
N ASP A 164 11.21 -1.61 -7.87
CA ASP A 164 10.23 -1.40 -6.82
C ASP A 164 9.64 0.00 -6.96
N THR A 165 8.43 0.09 -7.51
CA THR A 165 7.66 1.34 -7.68
C THR A 165 6.61 1.51 -6.59
N ARG A 166 6.62 0.67 -5.54
CA ARG A 166 5.64 0.78 -4.45
C ARG A 166 5.75 2.13 -3.74
N LEU A 167 4.67 2.51 -3.05
CA LEU A 167 4.62 3.73 -2.25
C LEU A 167 5.27 3.46 -0.90
N LYS A 168 6.32 4.20 -0.53
CA LYS A 168 6.96 4.09 0.79
C LYS A 168 6.02 4.56 1.89
N ASP A 169 6.36 4.24 3.14
CA ASP A 169 5.57 4.66 4.28
C ASP A 169 5.46 6.18 4.32
N ASN A 170 4.24 6.67 4.53
CA ASN A 170 3.89 8.08 4.59
C ASN A 170 4.30 8.90 3.33
N GLU A 171 4.55 8.26 2.19
CA GLU A 171 5.02 8.94 0.97
C GLU A 171 3.90 9.71 0.25
N LYS A 172 4.26 10.87 -0.31
CA LYS A 172 3.53 11.54 -1.40
C LYS A 172 4.31 11.37 -2.70
N ARG A 173 3.66 10.92 -3.77
CA ARG A 173 4.28 10.73 -5.08
C ARG A 173 3.47 11.40 -6.18
N GLU A 174 4.16 12.13 -7.03
CA GLU A 174 3.60 12.66 -8.28
C GLU A 174 3.75 11.62 -9.39
N VAL A 175 2.66 11.32 -10.08
CA VAL A 175 2.65 10.50 -11.29
C VAL A 175 2.19 11.37 -12.45
N THR A 176 3.01 11.47 -13.47
CA THR A 176 2.80 12.37 -14.61
C THR A 176 2.33 11.60 -15.83
N PHE A 177 1.36 12.18 -16.54
CA PHE A 177 0.76 11.63 -17.74
C PHE A 177 0.77 12.69 -18.84
N ASP A 178 1.26 12.34 -20.03
CA ASP A 178 1.10 13.19 -21.21
C ASP A 178 -0.33 13.05 -21.74
N VAL A 179 -1.12 14.12 -21.66
CA VAL A 179 -2.55 14.10 -21.94
C VAL A 179 -2.91 15.15 -23.00
N PRO A 180 -3.72 14.82 -24.02
CA PRO A 180 -4.16 15.78 -25.03
C PRO A 180 -4.75 17.06 -24.43
N MET A 181 -4.54 18.20 -25.10
CA MET A 181 -5.11 19.49 -24.69
C MET A 181 -6.64 19.51 -24.79
N SER A 182 -7.25 18.59 -25.55
CA SER A 182 -8.70 18.42 -25.63
C SER A 182 -9.33 17.86 -24.36
N VAL A 183 -8.54 17.28 -23.45
CA VAL A 183 -9.05 16.76 -22.18
C VAL A 183 -9.31 17.89 -21.19
N VAL A 184 -10.56 17.97 -20.74
CA VAL A 184 -11.05 19.01 -19.81
C VAL A 184 -11.49 18.44 -18.46
N ARG A 185 -11.53 17.12 -18.31
CA ARG A 185 -11.87 16.42 -17.07
C ARG A 185 -11.06 15.16 -16.93
N ILE A 186 -10.55 14.87 -15.74
CA ILE A 186 -9.83 13.64 -15.41
C ILE A 186 -10.57 12.89 -14.30
N SER A 187 -10.67 11.58 -14.48
CA SER A 187 -11.02 10.61 -13.45
C SER A 187 -9.79 9.79 -13.12
N ALA A 188 -9.35 9.81 -11.87
CA ALA A 188 -8.27 8.97 -11.36
C ALA A 188 -8.83 7.96 -10.35
N THR A 189 -8.59 6.68 -10.57
CA THR A 189 -9.09 5.59 -9.73
C THR A 189 -7.93 4.74 -9.24
N LEU A 190 -7.82 4.57 -7.92
CA LEU A 190 -6.88 3.65 -7.30
C LEU A 190 -7.57 2.32 -7.01
N THR A 191 -7.01 1.22 -7.49
CA THR A 191 -7.54 -0.12 -7.22
C THR A 191 -6.47 -1.08 -6.73
N ILE A 192 -6.91 -2.11 -6.01
CA ILE A 192 -6.09 -3.29 -5.67
C ILE A 192 -6.85 -4.54 -6.06
N LYS A 193 -6.11 -5.52 -6.59
CA LYS A 193 -6.67 -6.82 -7.00
C LYS A 193 -6.06 -7.94 -6.15
N PRO A 194 -6.35 -8.00 -4.83
CA PRO A 194 -5.86 -9.07 -4.01
C PRO A 194 -6.46 -10.39 -4.47
N ARG A 195 -5.65 -11.45 -4.43
CA ARG A 195 -6.15 -12.81 -4.52
C ARG A 195 -6.70 -13.19 -3.16
N LEU A 196 -8.01 -13.38 -3.07
CA LEU A 196 -8.69 -13.82 -1.85
C LEU A 196 -8.26 -15.24 -1.47
N LEU A 197 -8.54 -15.66 -0.24
CA LEU A 197 -8.28 -17.04 0.21
C LEU A 197 -9.06 -18.08 -0.62
N SER A 198 -10.18 -17.69 -1.23
CA SER A 198 -10.94 -18.51 -2.19
C SER A 198 -10.21 -18.72 -3.53
N GLY A 199 -9.11 -18.00 -3.78
CA GLY A 199 -8.38 -18.01 -5.05
C GLY A 199 -8.90 -17.02 -6.09
N GLU A 200 -10.08 -16.43 -5.84
CA GLU A 200 -10.68 -15.38 -6.67
C GLU A 200 -9.87 -14.07 -6.59
N ALA A 201 -9.67 -13.42 -7.73
CA ALA A 201 -9.16 -12.06 -7.77
C ALA A 201 -10.35 -11.11 -7.79
N VAL A 202 -10.51 -10.34 -6.72
CA VAL A 202 -11.57 -9.33 -6.64
C VAL A 202 -10.95 -7.96 -6.75
N GLU A 203 -11.50 -7.12 -7.61
CA GLU A 203 -11.07 -5.74 -7.75
C GLU A 203 -11.73 -4.86 -6.69
N PHE A 204 -10.92 -4.13 -5.94
CA PHE A 204 -11.39 -3.18 -4.93
C PHE A 204 -10.91 -1.78 -5.26
N VAL A 205 -11.86 -0.86 -5.39
CA VAL A 205 -11.58 0.58 -5.46
C VAL A 205 -11.17 1.07 -4.07
N ILE A 206 -9.93 1.53 -3.97
CA ILE A 206 -9.32 2.11 -2.78
C ILE A 206 -9.77 3.55 -2.63
N ASP A 207 -9.69 4.31 -3.71
CA ASP A 207 -10.02 5.72 -3.78
C ASP A 207 -10.34 6.11 -5.21
N HIS A 208 -11.12 7.17 -5.37
CA HIS A 208 -11.49 7.71 -6.67
C HIS A 208 -11.63 9.22 -6.58
N ARG A 209 -11.09 9.91 -7.57
CA ARG A 209 -11.21 11.36 -7.68
C ARG A 209 -11.50 11.76 -9.11
N ASP A 210 -12.54 12.57 -9.26
CA ASP A 210 -12.90 13.23 -10.51
C ASP A 210 -12.66 14.73 -10.37
N THR A 211 -12.05 15.35 -11.38
CA THR A 211 -11.75 16.78 -11.35
C THR A 211 -11.83 17.36 -12.76
N ALA A 212 -12.62 18.43 -12.90
CA ALA A 212 -12.56 19.29 -14.07
C ALA A 212 -11.22 20.03 -14.07
N ILE A 213 -10.56 20.06 -15.21
CA ILE A 213 -9.22 20.59 -15.35
C ILE A 213 -9.26 21.77 -16.30
N GLY A 214 -9.04 22.96 -15.75
CA GLY A 214 -8.95 24.17 -16.55
C GLY A 214 -7.77 24.11 -17.52
N LEU A 215 -7.90 24.80 -18.65
CA LEU A 215 -6.72 25.17 -19.43
C LEU A 215 -5.84 26.01 -18.50
N ALA A 216 -4.58 25.63 -18.33
CA ALA A 216 -3.62 26.47 -17.63
C ALA A 216 -3.61 27.84 -18.34
N GLY A 217 -3.97 28.89 -17.59
CA GLY A 217 -3.96 30.27 -18.07
C GLY A 217 -2.56 30.77 -18.39
#